data_AF-A0A0R0AIA6-F1
#
_entry.id   AF-A0A0R0AIA6-F1
#
_cell.length_a   1.000
_cell.length_b   1.000
_cell.length_c   1.000
_cell.angle_alpha   90.00
_cell.angle_beta   90.00
_cell.angle_gamma   90.00
#
_symmetry.space_group_name_H-M   'P 1'
#
loop_
_entity.id
_entity.type
_entity.pdbx_description
1 polymer ?
#
loop_
_entity_poly.entity_id
_entity_poly.type
_entity_poly.pdbx_seq_one_letter_code
_entity_poly.pdbx_strand_id
1 'polypeptide(L)'
;MLDPVLRTCGDETGRRRRDNEPPLSPEPTMDQSPAPLLTFVNPQFHAGRNLSVRRGSRWHGVAQARLQLPPGVPEITVPLTTQLRHFNTLTAADLADEHDPSCRTPEGLLAVLQQIYPGFQADETVTLVHFQMD
;
A
#
# COMPACT_ATOMS: atom_id res chain seq x y z
N MET A 1 -14.88 -70.61 -28.48
CA MET A 1 -16.26 -71.14 -28.59
C MET A 1 -17.17 -69.91 -28.62
N LEU A 2 -18.00 -69.79 -29.65
CA LEU A 2 -18.76 -68.59 -30.03
C LEU A 2 -20.02 -68.35 -29.15
N ASP A 3 -20.30 -67.05 -28.89
CA ASP A 3 -21.55 -66.27 -28.62
C ASP A 3 -22.94 -66.96 -28.44
N PRO A 4 -23.92 -66.38 -27.69
CA PRO A 4 -24.51 -65.09 -28.06
C PRO A 4 -25.20 -64.16 -27.01
N VAL A 5 -25.33 -62.92 -27.48
CA VAL A 5 -26.23 -61.78 -27.17
C VAL A 5 -27.61 -62.13 -26.62
N LEU A 6 -28.08 -61.36 -25.62
CA LEU A 6 -29.48 -60.92 -25.50
C LEU A 6 -29.59 -59.51 -24.91
N ARG A 7 -30.26 -58.63 -25.66
CA ARG A 7 -30.71 -57.28 -25.28
C ARG A 7 -31.98 -57.36 -24.44
N THR A 8 -32.18 -56.41 -23.53
CA THR A 8 -33.48 -55.74 -23.32
C THR A 8 -33.29 -54.30 -22.85
N CYS A 9 -34.00 -53.38 -23.50
CA CYS A 9 -34.21 -51.98 -23.13
C CYS A 9 -35.35 -51.83 -22.10
N GLY A 10 -35.35 -50.70 -21.38
CA GLY A 10 -36.42 -50.20 -20.48
C GLY A 10 -35.79 -49.22 -19.47
N ASP A 11 -35.59 -47.94 -19.75
CA ASP A 11 -36.53 -46.81 -19.92
C ASP A 11 -36.97 -46.14 -18.59
N GLU A 12 -36.61 -44.85 -18.49
CA GLU A 12 -37.15 -43.72 -17.69
C GLU A 12 -37.44 -43.92 -16.19
N THR A 13 -36.86 -43.14 -15.26
CA THR A 13 -37.35 -41.78 -14.97
C THR A 13 -36.38 -41.02 -14.05
N GLY A 14 -36.20 -39.72 -14.33
CA GLY A 14 -35.14 -38.90 -13.77
C GLY A 14 -35.31 -38.43 -12.32
N ARG A 15 -34.22 -37.83 -11.82
CA ARG A 15 -34.26 -36.84 -10.72
C ARG A 15 -33.05 -35.90 -10.78
N ARG A 16 -33.38 -34.67 -11.16
CA ARG A 16 -32.83 -33.38 -10.69
C ARG A 16 -31.36 -33.05 -11.01
N ARG A 17 -31.22 -32.17 -12.00
CA ARG A 17 -30.23 -31.10 -12.02
C ARG A 17 -30.31 -30.29 -10.70
N ARG A 18 -29.17 -30.04 -10.07
CA ARG A 18 -28.85 -28.85 -9.27
C ARG A 18 -27.44 -28.44 -9.70
N ASP A 19 -27.35 -27.39 -10.51
CA ASP A 19 -26.80 -26.08 -10.09
C ASP A 19 -25.32 -26.26 -9.70
N ASN A 20 -24.35 -26.10 -10.60
CA ASN A 20 -23.90 -24.85 -11.22
C ASN A 20 -23.62 -23.75 -10.19
N GLU A 21 -22.60 -23.97 -9.34
CA GLU A 21 -21.93 -22.90 -8.62
C GLU A 21 -20.43 -22.94 -9.02
N PRO A 22 -19.91 -21.92 -9.72
CA PRO A 22 -18.46 -21.80 -9.90
C PRO A 22 -17.83 -21.55 -8.52
N PRO A 23 -16.61 -22.06 -8.26
CA PRO A 23 -15.92 -21.77 -7.02
C PRO A 23 -15.81 -20.25 -6.86
N LEU A 24 -16.28 -19.75 -5.72
CA LEU A 24 -16.08 -18.38 -5.28
C LEU A 24 -14.59 -18.04 -5.44
N SER A 25 -14.32 -16.96 -6.18
CA SER A 25 -12.97 -16.40 -6.33
C SER A 25 -12.27 -16.35 -4.97
N PRO A 26 -10.97 -16.63 -4.88
CA PRO A 26 -10.26 -16.45 -3.62
C PRO A 26 -10.45 -14.99 -3.19
N GLU A 27 -11.08 -14.80 -2.03
CA GLU A 27 -11.07 -13.50 -1.35
C GLU A 27 -9.60 -13.06 -1.27
N PRO A 28 -9.28 -11.77 -1.47
CA PRO A 28 -7.91 -11.31 -1.38
C PRO A 28 -7.39 -11.72 -0.01
N THR A 29 -6.47 -12.69 0.01
CA THR A 29 -5.70 -13.07 1.19
C THR A 29 -5.06 -11.80 1.67
N MET A 30 -5.66 -11.16 2.68
CA MET A 30 -5.04 -10.05 3.36
C MET A 30 -3.76 -10.62 3.94
N ASP A 31 -2.64 -10.19 3.36
CA ASP A 31 -1.32 -10.49 3.87
C ASP A 31 -1.33 -10.12 5.36
N GLN A 32 -1.30 -11.13 6.23
CA GLN A 32 -1.35 -10.95 7.69
C GLN A 32 -0.01 -10.42 8.24
N SER A 33 0.91 -10.02 7.36
CA SER A 33 2.14 -9.33 7.74
C SER A 33 1.81 -8.07 8.54
N PRO A 34 2.47 -7.85 9.69
CA PRO A 34 2.25 -6.64 10.48
C PRO A 34 2.54 -5.41 9.62
N ALA A 35 1.75 -4.34 9.82
CA ALA A 35 1.92 -3.10 9.08
C ALA A 35 3.40 -2.64 9.09
N PRO A 36 3.95 -2.21 7.94
CA PRO A 36 5.35 -1.83 7.83
C PRO A 36 5.67 -0.65 8.76
N LEU A 37 6.92 -0.61 9.26
CA LEU A 37 7.40 0.50 10.08
C LEU A 37 7.83 1.66 9.19
N LEU A 38 7.24 2.83 9.41
CA LEU A 38 7.60 4.11 8.80
C LEU A 38 8.55 4.86 9.74
N THR A 39 9.83 4.91 9.36
CA THR A 39 10.90 5.54 10.14
C THR A 39 11.19 6.96 9.68
N PHE A 40 11.69 7.81 10.57
CA PHE A 40 11.94 9.23 10.31
C PHE A 40 13.32 9.63 10.80
N VAL A 41 14.04 10.42 10.00
CA VAL A 41 15.33 10.97 10.42
C VAL A 41 15.12 12.12 11.41
N ASN A 42 14.10 12.94 11.18
CA ASN A 42 13.74 14.09 12.02
C ASN A 42 12.21 14.09 12.25
N PRO A 43 11.70 13.34 13.24
CA PRO A 43 10.27 13.26 13.52
C PRO A 43 9.77 14.53 14.22
N GLN A 44 9.20 15.46 13.44
CA GLN A 44 8.60 16.72 13.93
C GLN A 44 7.11 16.82 13.63
N PHE A 45 6.34 15.81 14.05
CA PHE A 45 4.90 15.76 13.76
C PHE A 45 4.14 16.93 14.38
N HIS A 46 3.07 17.36 13.71
CA HIS A 46 2.10 18.32 14.24
C HIS A 46 0.70 17.71 14.27
N ALA A 47 -0.19 18.29 15.08
CA ALA A 47 -1.60 17.87 15.05
C ALA A 47 -2.20 18.08 13.66
N GLY A 48 -3.07 17.18 13.23
CA GLY A 48 -3.68 17.23 11.92
C GLY A 48 -3.03 16.31 10.88
N ARG A 49 -3.22 16.70 9.62
CA ARG A 49 -2.64 15.99 8.47
C ARG A 49 -1.14 16.23 8.41
N ASN A 50 -0.37 15.16 8.32
CA ASN A 50 1.07 15.19 8.07
C ASN A 50 1.37 14.51 6.73
N LEU A 51 2.47 14.88 6.11
CA LEU A 51 3.02 14.32 4.88
C LEU A 51 4.48 13.92 5.11
N SER A 52 4.88 12.79 4.54
CA SER A 52 6.27 12.40 4.37
C SER A 52 6.52 12.05 2.90
N VAL A 53 7.65 12.49 2.34
CA VAL A 53 8.04 12.12 0.96
C VAL A 53 9.10 11.02 0.98
N ARG A 54 8.86 9.95 0.20
CA ARG A 54 9.71 8.76 0.15
C ARG A 54 10.22 8.50 -1.26
N ARG A 55 11.50 8.13 -1.40
CA ARG A 55 12.09 7.78 -2.69
C ARG A 55 11.42 6.54 -3.29
N GLY A 56 11.11 6.60 -4.59
CA GLY A 56 10.55 5.49 -5.35
C GLY A 56 9.10 5.16 -5.01
N SER A 57 8.66 3.97 -5.43
CA SER A 57 7.27 3.49 -5.33
C SER A 57 7.01 2.52 -4.18
N ARG A 58 8.00 2.22 -3.33
CA ARG A 58 7.89 1.20 -2.26
C ARG A 58 6.69 1.42 -1.34
N TRP A 59 6.37 2.68 -1.06
CA TRP A 59 5.28 3.04 -0.15
C TRP A 59 3.94 3.23 -0.87
N HIS A 60 3.91 3.19 -2.21
CA HIS A 60 2.68 3.37 -2.96
C HIS A 60 1.74 2.16 -2.76
N GLY A 61 0.48 2.43 -2.44
CA GLY A 61 -0.54 1.41 -2.18
C GLY A 61 -0.51 0.81 -0.78
N VAL A 62 0.45 1.22 0.08
CA VAL A 62 0.47 0.78 1.48
C VAL A 62 -0.67 1.47 2.23
N ALA A 63 -1.58 0.67 2.80
CA ALA A 63 -2.80 1.18 3.44
C ALA A 63 -2.59 1.66 4.88
N GLN A 64 -1.63 1.08 5.60
CA GLN A 64 -1.34 1.39 7.00
C GLN A 64 0.15 1.25 7.30
N ALA A 65 0.64 1.98 8.28
CA ALA A 65 2.00 1.83 8.78
C ALA A 65 2.06 2.05 10.30
N ARG A 66 3.04 1.40 10.92
CA ARG A 66 3.47 1.75 12.28
C ARG A 66 4.39 2.95 12.20
N LEU A 67 4.16 3.99 13.00
CA LEU A 67 5.03 5.16 13.06
C LEU A 67 6.10 4.96 14.13
N GLN A 68 7.35 5.20 13.74
CA GLN A 68 8.43 5.37 14.70
C GLN A 68 8.31 6.75 15.35
N LEU A 69 7.89 6.77 16.62
CA LEU A 69 7.84 7.98 17.44
C LEU A 69 9.13 8.14 18.27
N PRO A 70 9.37 9.33 18.87
CA PRO A 70 10.53 9.55 19.74
C PRO A 70 10.63 8.51 20.89
N PRO A 71 11.83 8.26 21.43
CA PRO A 71 12.02 7.29 22.50
C PRO A 71 11.09 7.54 23.70
N GLY A 72 10.46 6.48 24.20
CA GLY A 72 9.51 6.55 25.31
C GLY A 72 8.06 6.76 24.88
N VAL A 73 7.79 6.98 23.59
CA VAL A 73 6.43 7.01 23.03
C VAL A 73 6.13 5.67 22.35
N PRO A 74 4.99 5.01 22.65
CA PRO A 74 4.60 3.78 21.96
C PRO A 74 4.44 3.99 20.45
N GLU A 75 4.84 2.99 19.65
CA GLU A 75 4.49 2.97 18.23
C GLU A 75 2.97 3.00 18.06
N ILE A 76 2.49 3.81 17.12
CA ILE A 76 1.07 3.86 16.73
C ILE A 76 0.91 3.34 15.31
N THR A 77 -0.20 2.68 15.03
CA THR A 77 -0.56 2.31 13.65
C THR A 77 -1.50 3.36 13.08
N VAL A 78 -1.14 3.95 11.94
CA VAL A 78 -1.93 4.98 11.27
C VAL A 78 -2.37 4.52 9.88
N PRO A 79 -3.56 4.91 9.41
CA PRO A 79 -3.94 4.77 8.02
C PRO A 79 -3.09 5.70 7.15
N LEU A 80 -2.75 5.24 5.95
CA LEU A 80 -1.99 5.99 4.97
C LEU A 80 -2.82 6.30 3.74
N THR A 81 -2.64 7.50 3.20
CA THR A 81 -3.03 7.83 1.81
C THR A 81 -1.77 8.12 1.02
N THR A 82 -1.57 7.41 -0.10
CA THR A 82 -0.30 7.45 -0.84
C THR A 82 -0.49 7.89 -2.27
N GLN A 83 0.43 8.71 -2.79
CA GLN A 83 0.39 9.19 -4.17
C GLN A 83 1.78 9.10 -4.80
N LEU A 84 1.86 8.61 -6.04
CA LEU A 84 3.11 8.56 -6.80
C LEU A 84 3.26 9.84 -7.63
N ARG A 85 4.41 10.50 -7.56
CA ARG A 85 4.72 11.75 -8.27
C ARG A 85 6.17 11.77 -8.75
N HIS A 86 6.45 12.60 -9.76
CA HIS A 86 7.83 13.01 -10.04
C HIS A 86 8.22 14.17 -9.14
N PHE A 87 9.43 14.11 -8.58
CA PHE A 87 9.92 15.11 -7.63
C PHE A 87 9.90 16.53 -8.20
N ASN A 88 10.36 16.70 -9.45
CA ASN A 88 10.38 17.99 -10.16
C ASN A 88 8.99 18.61 -10.42
N THR A 89 7.90 17.91 -10.10
CA THR A 89 6.53 18.43 -10.22
C THR A 89 5.95 18.90 -8.88
N LEU A 90 6.69 18.75 -7.79
CA LEU A 90 6.24 19.14 -6.45
C LEU A 90 6.36 20.64 -6.26
N THR A 91 5.34 21.23 -5.65
CA THR A 91 5.29 22.63 -5.27
C THR A 91 5.31 22.77 -3.75
N ALA A 92 5.57 23.98 -3.25
CA ALA A 92 5.43 24.26 -1.82
C ALA A 92 4.01 23.99 -1.29
N ALA A 93 2.99 24.10 -2.14
CA ALA A 93 1.60 23.78 -1.75
C ALA A 93 1.40 22.27 -1.55
N ASP A 94 2.02 21.43 -2.37
CA ASP A 94 2.00 19.98 -2.18
C ASP A 94 2.70 19.55 -0.88
N LEU A 95 3.69 20.35 -0.45
CA LEU A 95 4.54 20.10 0.71
C LEU A 95 4.12 20.87 1.97
N ALA A 96 2.97 21.56 1.95
CA ALA A 96 2.55 22.43 3.06
C ALA A 96 2.40 21.68 4.39
N ASP A 97 2.02 20.40 4.31
CA ASP A 97 1.83 19.52 5.47
C ASP A 97 3.02 18.59 5.72
N GLU A 98 4.19 18.85 5.13
CA GLU A 98 5.39 18.06 5.46
C GLU A 98 5.66 18.17 6.97
N HIS A 99 5.84 17.01 7.61
CA HIS A 99 6.04 16.93 9.04
C HIS A 99 7.29 17.72 9.47
N ASP A 100 8.36 17.68 8.70
CA ASP A 100 9.58 18.44 8.91
C ASP A 100 9.45 19.82 8.25
N PRO A 101 9.47 20.92 9.02
CA PRO A 101 9.41 22.27 8.47
C PRO A 101 10.50 22.56 7.42
N SER A 102 11.67 21.92 7.52
CA SER A 102 12.76 22.05 6.53
C SER A 102 12.43 21.42 5.18
N CYS A 103 11.43 20.55 5.11
CA CYS A 103 11.01 19.84 3.89
C CYS A 103 9.78 20.47 3.21
N ARG A 104 9.27 21.62 3.68
CA ARG A 104 8.06 22.26 3.15
C ARG A 104 8.26 23.04 1.85
N THR A 105 9.48 23.01 1.29
CA THR A 105 9.76 23.51 -0.06
C THR A 105 10.48 22.45 -0.88
N PRO A 106 10.36 22.45 -2.23
CA PRO A 106 11.08 21.51 -3.07
C PRO A 106 12.60 21.56 -2.86
N GLU A 107 13.18 22.75 -2.67
CA GLU A 107 14.62 22.90 -2.46
C GLU A 107 15.06 22.31 -1.11
N GLY A 108 14.30 22.57 -0.05
CA GLY A 108 14.58 22.04 1.28
C GLY A 108 14.45 20.52 1.33
N LEU A 109 13.37 19.99 0.73
CA LEU A 109 13.17 18.56 0.61
C LEU A 109 14.27 17.89 -0.23
N LEU A 110 14.70 18.50 -1.35
CA LEU A 110 15.80 17.98 -2.17
C LEU A 110 17.08 17.85 -1.35
N ALA A 111 17.44 18.89 -0.60
CA ALA A 111 18.64 18.89 0.23
C ALA A 111 18.61 17.76 1.27
N VAL A 112 17.48 17.57 1.95
CA VAL A 112 17.31 16.48 2.94
C VAL A 112 17.35 15.11 2.26
N LEU A 113 16.65 14.92 1.14
CA LEU A 113 16.64 13.63 0.43
C LEU A 113 18.04 13.25 -0.10
N GLN A 114 18.85 14.21 -0.54
CA GLN A 114 20.22 13.95 -0.98
C GLN A 114 21.17 13.58 0.16
N GLN A 115 20.89 14.04 1.39
CA GLN A 115 21.63 13.61 2.58
C GLN A 115 21.29 12.17 2.97
N ILE A 116 20.02 11.79 2.87
CA ILE A 116 19.53 10.45 3.24
C ILE A 116 19.84 9.42 2.16
N TYR A 117 19.70 9.79 0.89
CA TYR A 117 19.87 8.94 -0.28
C TYR A 117 20.92 9.53 -1.22
N PRO A 118 22.22 9.19 -1.04
CA PRO A 118 23.28 9.66 -1.92
C PRO A 118 22.97 9.36 -3.39
N GLY A 119 23.05 10.39 -4.23
CA GLY A 119 22.75 10.31 -5.66
C GLY A 119 21.29 10.55 -6.03
N PHE A 120 20.41 10.90 -5.09
CA PHE A 120 19.02 11.28 -5.41
C PHE A 120 18.96 12.49 -6.37
N GLN A 121 18.21 12.35 -7.47
CA GLN A 121 18.03 13.38 -8.49
C GLN A 121 16.61 13.95 -8.48
N ALA A 122 16.47 15.20 -8.94
CA ALA A 122 15.19 15.91 -8.93
C ALA A 122 14.15 15.38 -9.95
N ASP A 123 14.55 14.56 -10.92
CA ASP A 123 13.64 13.92 -11.89
C ASP A 123 13.10 12.57 -11.40
N GLU A 124 13.56 12.09 -10.24
CA GLU A 124 13.15 10.81 -9.69
C GLU A 124 11.69 10.76 -9.27
N THR A 125 11.14 9.54 -9.29
CA THR A 125 9.83 9.25 -8.74
C THR A 125 9.89 9.18 -7.21
N VAL A 126 8.88 9.76 -6.56
CA VAL A 126 8.68 9.73 -5.12
C VAL A 126 7.24 9.33 -4.79
N THR A 127 7.04 8.80 -3.59
CA THR A 127 5.73 8.57 -2.99
C THR A 127 5.48 9.63 -1.92
N LEU A 128 4.39 10.36 -2.05
CA LEU A 128 3.82 11.20 -1.00
C LEU A 128 3.00 10.29 -0.08
N VAL A 129 3.32 10.30 1.21
CA VAL A 129 2.69 9.46 2.24
C VAL A 129 2.01 10.37 3.26
N HIS A 130 0.68 10.45 3.18
CA HIS A 130 -0.13 11.23 4.10
C HIS A 130 -0.63 10.36 5.25
N PHE A 131 -0.62 10.92 6.45
CA PHE A 131 -1.14 10.30 7.67
C PHE A 131 -1.68 11.37 8.63
N GLN A 132 -2.47 10.95 9.61
CA GLN A 132 -3.11 11.82 10.60
C GLN A 132 -2.46 11.65 11.97
N MET A 133 -2.26 12.76 12.68
CA MET A 133 -1.85 12.79 14.08
C MET A 133 -2.91 13.53 14.90
N ASP A 134 -3.30 12.96 16.03
CA ASP A 134 -4.26 13.52 16.98
C ASP A 134 -3.56 14.23 18.15
#